data_AF-A0A350M2F6-F1
#
_entry.id   AF-A0A350M2F6-F1
#
_cell.length_a   1.000
_cell.length_b   1.000
_cell.length_c   1.000
_cell.angle_alpha   90.00
_cell.angle_beta   90.00
_cell.angle_gamma   90.00
#
_symmetry.space_group_name_H-M   'P 1'
#
loop_
_entity.id
_entity.type
_entity.pdbx_description
1 polymer ?
#
loop_
_entity_poly.entity_id
_entity_poly.type
_entity_poly.pdbx_seq_one_letter_code
_entity_poly.pdbx_strand_id
1 'polypeptide(L)'
;MENLTSDEPIRINLLSLNCHFQVGSQETDQIYLKYNGKRIYPSKGAKFKRFSKGEGIKLENVSLQFSSKNEVDTVVIELWYRKNLIQNALAGRFFLMLNISEIGFSATQLIRSSTQEKSHYLLHWEMRKAKESKRIATETVQINKSTD
;
A
#
# COMPACT_ATOMS: atom_id res chain seq x y z
N MET A 1 13.83 1.82 34.87
CA MET A 1 13.66 1.60 33.42
C MET A 1 12.34 2.24 33.04
N GLU A 2 12.38 3.45 32.48
CA GLU A 2 11.16 4.11 32.02
C GLU A 2 10.73 3.46 30.70
N ASN A 3 9.56 2.82 30.72
CA ASN A 3 8.90 2.38 29.51
C ASN A 3 8.43 3.65 28.77
N LEU A 4 9.19 4.04 27.75
CA LEU A 4 8.77 5.02 26.75
C LEU A 4 7.71 4.37 25.86
N THR A 5 6.50 4.14 26.38
CA THR A 5 5.33 3.96 25.52
C THR A 5 5.04 5.34 24.92
N SER A 6 5.65 5.61 23.77
CA SER A 6 5.40 6.80 22.97
C SER A 6 3.92 6.83 22.58
N ASP A 7 3.10 7.55 23.34
CA ASP A 7 1.70 7.89 22.99
C ASP A 7 1.60 8.76 21.72
N GLU A 8 2.74 9.06 21.08
CA GLU A 8 2.76 9.87 19.88
C GLU A 8 2.18 9.11 18.68
N PRO A 9 1.19 9.68 17.99
CA PRO A 9 0.60 9.01 16.84
C PRO A 9 1.62 8.84 15.73
N ILE A 10 1.59 7.67 15.10
CA ILE A 10 2.37 7.34 13.92
C ILE A 10 1.58 7.73 12.68
N ARG A 11 2.28 8.21 11.65
CA ARG A 11 1.72 8.40 10.32
C ARG A 11 2.46 7.50 9.33
N ILE A 12 1.69 6.82 8.49
CA ILE A 12 2.21 6.07 7.35
C ILE A 12 1.71 6.72 6.08
N ASN A 13 2.63 7.09 5.19
CA ASN A 13 2.31 7.65 3.89
C ASN A 13 2.61 6.60 2.81
N LEU A 14 1.67 6.40 1.88
CA LEU A 14 1.95 5.70 0.63
C LEU A 14 2.46 6.71 -0.38
N LEU A 15 3.72 6.55 -0.77
CA LEU A 15 4.42 7.47 -1.66
C LEU A 15 4.16 7.13 -3.14
N SER A 16 4.11 5.85 -3.48
CA SER A 16 3.88 5.40 -4.85
C SER A 16 3.35 3.98 -4.91
N LEU A 17 2.63 3.68 -5.99
CA LEU A 17 2.31 2.33 -6.40
C LEU A 17 2.83 2.12 -7.82
N ASN A 18 3.73 1.17 -7.95
CA ASN A 18 4.24 0.73 -9.23
C ASN A 18 3.50 -0.53 -9.66
N CYS A 19 3.03 -0.54 -10.91
CA CYS A 19 2.35 -1.68 -11.49
C CYS A 19 3.08 -2.14 -12.74
N HIS A 20 3.52 -3.40 -12.74
CA HIS A 20 4.18 -4.03 -13.87
C HIS A 20 3.26 -5.10 -14.44
N PHE A 21 2.67 -4.81 -15.60
CA PHE A 21 1.87 -5.77 -16.36
C PHE A 21 2.76 -6.59 -17.30
N GLN A 22 2.48 -7.89 -17.42
CA GLN A 22 3.12 -8.70 -18.46
C GLN A 22 2.62 -8.32 -19.87
N VAL A 23 3.51 -8.53 -20.85
CA VAL A 23 3.31 -8.26 -22.27
C VAL A 23 2.04 -8.96 -22.78
N GLY A 24 1.15 -8.22 -23.45
CA GLY A 24 -0.08 -8.75 -24.06
C GLY A 24 -1.35 -8.59 -23.23
N SER A 25 -1.27 -8.12 -21.98
CA SER A 25 -2.46 -7.72 -21.21
C SER A 25 -2.94 -6.34 -21.67
N GLN A 26 -4.13 -6.28 -22.29
CA GLN A 26 -4.77 -5.02 -22.74
C GLN A 26 -5.66 -4.37 -21.67
N GLU A 27 -5.61 -4.80 -20.41
CA GLU A 27 -6.50 -4.25 -19.40
C GLU A 27 -5.88 -3.00 -18.77
N THR A 28 -6.29 -1.82 -19.28
CA THR A 28 -6.14 -0.56 -18.56
C THR A 28 -7.11 -0.54 -17.39
N ASP A 29 -6.86 -1.36 -16.38
CA ASP A 29 -7.70 -1.40 -15.19
C ASP A 29 -7.55 -0.11 -14.40
N GLN A 30 -8.67 0.49 -14.01
CA GLN A 30 -8.64 1.51 -12.98
C GLN A 30 -8.50 0.80 -11.65
N ILE A 31 -7.65 1.29 -10.74
CA ILE A 31 -7.56 0.71 -9.40
C ILE A 31 -8.10 1.66 -8.34
N TYR A 32 -8.41 1.10 -7.18
CA TYR A 32 -8.52 1.86 -5.94
C TYR A 32 -7.98 1.06 -4.76
N LEU A 33 -7.64 1.77 -3.69
CA LEU A 33 -7.18 1.18 -2.43
C LEU A 33 -8.22 1.35 -1.35
N LYS A 34 -8.37 0.34 -0.48
CA LYS A 34 -9.17 0.41 0.73
C LYS A 34 -8.35 0.09 1.97
N TYR A 35 -8.73 0.71 3.07
CA TYR A 35 -8.28 0.40 4.42
C TYR A 35 -9.52 0.38 5.33
N ASN A 36 -9.69 -0.69 6.12
CA ASN A 36 -10.88 -0.91 6.97
C ASN A 36 -12.20 -0.68 6.22
N GLY A 37 -12.31 -1.23 5.01
CA GLY A 37 -13.49 -1.10 4.13
C GLY A 37 -13.69 0.27 3.49
N LYS A 38 -12.94 1.30 3.91
CA LYS A 38 -13.04 2.68 3.39
C LYS A 38 -12.03 2.90 2.27
N ARG A 39 -12.45 3.59 1.20
CA ARG A 39 -11.55 3.95 0.09
C ARG A 39 -10.57 5.03 0.52
N ILE A 40 -9.27 4.77 0.35
CA ILE A 40 -8.18 5.69 0.67
C ILE A 40 -7.49 6.25 -0.58
N TYR A 41 -7.68 5.61 -1.74
CA TYR A 41 -7.24 6.10 -3.03
C TYR A 41 -8.21 5.66 -4.13
N PRO A 42 -8.50 6.47 -5.17
CA PRO A 42 -8.23 7.90 -5.21
C PRO A 42 -9.04 8.64 -4.14
N SER A 43 -8.56 9.83 -3.72
CA SER A 43 -9.26 10.69 -2.79
C SER A 43 -10.65 11.08 -3.33
N LYS A 44 -11.56 11.49 -2.44
CA LYS A 44 -12.92 11.87 -2.86
C LYS A 44 -12.85 13.00 -3.89
N GLY A 45 -13.45 12.79 -5.06
CA GLY A 45 -13.43 13.74 -6.18
C GLY A 45 -12.25 13.60 -7.15
N ALA A 46 -11.20 12.87 -6.79
CA ALA A 46 -10.09 12.62 -7.71
C ALA A 46 -10.46 11.56 -8.78
N LYS A 47 -9.93 11.76 -9.99
CA LYS A 47 -10.12 10.83 -11.10
C LYS A 47 -9.30 9.56 -10.87
N PHE A 48 -9.85 8.42 -11.27
CA PHE A 48 -9.12 7.16 -11.31
C PHE A 48 -8.04 7.25 -12.39
N LYS A 49 -6.79 6.96 -12.02
CA LYS A 49 -5.70 6.83 -12.98
C LYS A 49 -5.79 5.46 -13.67
N ARG A 50 -5.56 5.44 -14.98
CA ARG A 50 -5.36 4.21 -15.75
C ARG A 50 -3.88 3.85 -15.67
N PHE A 51 -3.57 2.56 -15.70
CA PHE A 51 -2.19 2.10 -15.72
C PHE A 51 -1.77 1.76 -17.13
N SER A 52 -0.64 2.31 -17.55
CA SER A 52 0.09 1.90 -18.73
C SER A 52 1.14 0.85 -18.34
N LYS A 53 1.51 -0.01 -19.29
CA LYS A 53 2.56 -1.01 -19.10
C LYS A 53 3.88 -0.36 -18.65
N GLY A 54 4.43 -0.83 -17.53
CA GLY A 54 5.77 -0.44 -17.06
C GLY A 54 5.83 0.92 -16.35
N GLU A 55 4.69 1.59 -16.16
CA GLU A 55 4.66 2.88 -15.47
C GLU A 55 4.42 2.73 -13.96
N GLY A 56 5.29 3.39 -13.19
CA GLY A 56 5.08 3.64 -11.78
C GLY A 56 4.17 4.86 -11.59
N ILE A 57 3.11 4.73 -10.80
CA ILE A 57 2.23 5.86 -10.50
C ILE A 57 2.60 6.41 -9.13
N LYS A 58 3.00 7.69 -9.10
CA LYS A 58 3.02 8.46 -7.85
C LYS A 58 1.59 8.60 -7.36
N LEU A 59 1.33 8.05 -6.17
CA LEU A 59 0.06 8.18 -5.50
C LEU A 59 0.15 9.40 -4.62
N GLU A 60 -0.64 10.41 -4.94
CA GLU A 60 -0.67 11.65 -4.16
C GLU A 60 -1.63 11.48 -2.99
N ASN A 61 -1.21 11.94 -1.81
CA ASN A 61 -2.07 12.18 -0.64
C ASN A 61 -2.73 10.95 -0.01
N VAL A 62 -2.09 9.78 -0.05
CA VAL A 62 -2.52 8.60 0.71
C VAL A 62 -1.74 8.55 2.02
N SER A 63 -2.35 9.03 3.10
CA SER A 63 -1.78 9.02 4.44
C SER A 63 -2.76 8.35 5.39
N LEU A 64 -2.24 7.44 6.22
CA LEU A 64 -2.95 6.77 7.29
C LEU A 64 -2.32 7.18 8.62
N GLN A 65 -3.15 7.50 9.60
CA GLN A 65 -2.68 7.86 10.94
C GLN A 65 -3.10 6.76 11.90
N PHE A 66 -2.15 6.31 12.71
CA PHE A 66 -2.28 5.22 13.63
C PHE A 66 -1.92 5.69 15.03
N SER A 67 -2.73 5.26 15.99
CA SER A 67 -2.42 5.32 17.40
C SER A 67 -2.44 3.89 17.88
N SER A 68 -1.27 3.25 17.92
CA SER A 68 -1.13 1.89 18.44
C SER A 68 -0.47 1.95 19.81
N LYS A 69 -1.00 1.17 20.75
CA LYS A 69 -0.36 0.93 22.05
C LYS A 69 0.58 -0.28 22.01
N ASN A 70 0.59 -0.99 20.87
CA ASN A 70 1.40 -2.17 20.66
C ASN A 70 2.71 -1.76 19.98
N GLU A 71 3.81 -2.45 20.31
CA GLU A 71 5.09 -2.28 19.64
C GLU A 71 5.04 -2.73 18.18
N VAL A 72 4.23 -3.76 17.91
CA VAL A 72 3.99 -4.29 16.56
C VAL A 72 2.50 -4.24 16.25
N ASP A 73 2.17 -3.74 15.06
CA ASP A 73 0.78 -3.68 14.58
C ASP A 73 0.70 -4.11 13.11
N THR A 74 -0.47 -4.57 12.67
CA THR A 74 -0.68 -5.02 11.28
C THR A 74 -1.70 -4.15 10.57
N VAL A 75 -1.29 -3.60 9.43
CA VAL A 75 -2.15 -2.82 8.54
C VAL A 75 -2.44 -3.62 7.28
N VAL A 76 -3.73 -3.78 6.97
CA VAL A 76 -4.16 -4.48 5.77
C VAL A 76 -4.74 -3.47 4.77
N ILE A 77 -4.08 -3.35 3.63
CA ILE A 77 -4.53 -2.50 2.51
C ILE A 77 -5.04 -3.39 1.40
N GLU A 78 -6.26 -3.15 0.95
CA GLU A 78 -6.85 -3.89 -0.15
C GLU A 78 -6.68 -3.13 -1.46
N LEU A 79 -6.24 -3.83 -2.50
CA LEU A 79 -6.19 -3.33 -3.87
C LEU A 79 -7.34 -3.92 -4.67
N TRP A 80 -8.04 -3.06 -5.39
CA TRP A 80 -9.22 -3.42 -6.14
C TRP A 80 -9.15 -2.92 -7.57
N TYR A 81 -9.62 -3.74 -8.50
CA TYR A 81 -9.90 -3.34 -9.87
C TYR A 81 -11.30 -2.76 -9.96
N ARG A 82 -11.40 -1.63 -10.66
CA ARG A 82 -12.64 -1.04 -11.12
C ARG A 82 -12.76 -1.30 -12.62
N LYS A 83 -13.63 -2.24 -12.98
CA LYS A 83 -14.13 -2.37 -14.35
C LYS A 83 -15.41 -1.56 -14.48
N ASN A 84 -15.59 -0.90 -15.62
CA ASN A 84 -16.81 -0.15 -15.88
C ASN A 84 -18.00 -1.13 -15.86
N LEU A 85 -18.95 -0.90 -14.95
CA LEU A 85 -20.29 -1.52 -14.89
C LEU A 85 -20.37 -3.02 -14.52
N ILE A 86 -19.27 -3.78 -14.49
CA ILE A 86 -19.29 -5.26 -14.34
C ILE A 86 -18.84 -5.72 -12.94
N GLN A 87 -19.03 -4.88 -11.91
CA GLN A 87 -18.64 -5.15 -10.51
C GLN A 87 -17.12 -4.99 -10.27
N ASN A 88 -16.77 -4.44 -9.11
CA ASN A 88 -15.37 -4.28 -8.72
C ASN A 88 -14.82 -5.61 -8.21
N ALA A 89 -13.59 -5.93 -8.56
CA ALA A 89 -12.92 -7.16 -8.12
C ALA A 89 -11.77 -6.83 -7.16
N LEU A 90 -11.61 -7.62 -6.10
CA LEU A 90 -10.43 -7.55 -5.24
C LEU A 90 -9.25 -8.12 -6.04
N ALA A 91 -8.17 -7.36 -6.19
CA ALA A 91 -6.92 -7.81 -6.79
C ALA A 91 -6.01 -8.50 -5.77
N GLY A 92 -5.98 -7.95 -4.56
CA GLY A 92 -5.15 -8.51 -3.49
C GLY A 92 -5.14 -7.66 -2.23
N ARG A 93 -4.41 -8.14 -1.23
CA ARG A 93 -4.22 -7.51 0.08
C ARG A 93 -2.75 -7.38 0.40
N PHE A 94 -2.36 -6.21 0.86
CA PHE A 94 -1.04 -5.92 1.38
C PHE A 94 -1.10 -5.91 2.89
N PHE A 95 -0.35 -6.81 3.51
CA PHE A 95 -0.14 -6.88 4.94
C PHE A 95 1.14 -6.14 5.25
N LEU A 96 1.05 -5.08 6.04
CA LEU A 96 2.18 -4.28 6.50
C LEU A 96 2.32 -4.52 8.00
N MET A 97 3.37 -5.21 8.42
CA MET A 97 3.72 -5.34 9.83
C MET A 97 4.58 -4.13 10.21
N LEU A 98 4.05 -3.31 11.10
CA LEU A 98 4.67 -2.07 11.55
C LEU A 98 5.48 -2.34 12.80
N ASN A 99 6.71 -1.84 12.85
CA ASN A 99 7.50 -1.74 14.07
C ASN A 99 7.40 -0.31 14.60
N ILE A 100 6.55 -0.10 15.61
CA ILE A 100 6.28 1.21 16.20
C ILE A 100 7.48 1.71 17.02
N SER A 101 8.21 0.83 17.70
CA SER A 101 9.37 1.23 18.51
C SER A 101 10.54 1.70 17.64
N GLU A 102 10.74 1.08 16.47
CA GLU A 102 11.81 1.41 15.52
C GLU A 102 11.38 2.39 14.40
N ILE A 103 10.10 2.74 14.31
CA ILE A 103 9.53 3.57 13.23
C ILE A 103 9.85 2.97 11.85
N GLY A 104 9.54 1.69 11.68
CA GLY A 104 9.85 0.93 10.48
C GLY A 104 8.80 -0.12 10.12
N PHE A 105 9.06 -0.88 9.07
CA PHE A 105 8.26 -2.05 8.71
C PHE A 105 9.06 -3.31 9.03
N SER A 106 8.46 -4.25 9.74
CA SER A 106 9.07 -5.56 10.02
C SER A 106 8.90 -6.52 8.85
N ALA A 107 7.77 -6.40 8.14
CA ALA A 107 7.46 -7.25 7.00
C ALA A 107 6.38 -6.62 6.12
N THR A 108 6.44 -6.92 4.83
CA THR A 108 5.36 -6.61 3.89
C THR A 108 5.04 -7.84 3.04
N GLN A 109 3.75 -8.16 2.91
CA GLN A 109 3.30 -9.31 2.12
C GLN A 109 2.11 -8.94 1.23
N LEU A 110 2.17 -9.30 -0.05
CA LEU A 110 1.02 -9.23 -0.96
C LEU A 110 0.40 -10.62 -1.13
N ILE A 111 -0.87 -10.75 -0.75
CA ILE A 111 -1.69 -11.92 -1.05
C ILE A 111 -2.66 -11.56 -2.18
N ARG A 112 -2.52 -12.23 -3.33
CA ARG A 112 -3.40 -12.03 -4.49
C ARG A 112 -4.71 -12.81 -4.32
N SER A 113 -5.79 -12.28 -4.88
CA SER A 113 -7.08 -12.98 -4.91
C SER A 113 -7.11 -14.11 -5.96
N SER A 114 -6.30 -14.00 -7.01
CA SER A 114 -6.15 -14.99 -8.08
C SER A 114 -4.69 -15.30 -8.34
N THR A 115 -4.38 -16.59 -8.48
CA THR A 115 -3.03 -17.10 -8.83
C THR A 115 -2.69 -16.91 -10.30
N GLN A 116 -3.68 -16.62 -11.14
CA GLN A 116 -3.50 -16.42 -12.58
C GLN A 116 -3.12 -14.98 -12.95
N GLU A 117 -3.23 -14.03 -12.02
CA GLU A 117 -2.86 -12.64 -12.27
C GLU A 117 -1.36 -12.51 -12.49
N LYS A 118 -0.96 -12.02 -13.67
CA LYS A 118 0.44 -11.84 -14.08
C LYS A 118 0.99 -10.43 -13.85
N SER A 119 0.26 -9.61 -13.10
CA SER A 119 0.66 -8.24 -12.73
C SER A 119 1.52 -8.26 -11.47
N HIS A 120 2.53 -7.39 -11.38
CA HIS A 120 3.33 -7.19 -10.16
C HIS A 120 3.06 -5.80 -9.60
N TYR A 121 2.76 -5.74 -8.30
CA TYR A 121 2.49 -4.49 -7.60
C TYR A 121 3.57 -4.24 -6.55
N LEU A 122 4.12 -3.03 -6.56
CA LEU A 122 5.07 -2.56 -5.58
C LEU A 122 4.50 -1.30 -4.94
N LEU A 123 4.21 -1.36 -3.64
CA LEU A 123 3.84 -0.19 -2.85
C LEU A 123 5.07 0.34 -2.14
N HIS A 124 5.25 1.65 -2.19
CA HIS A 124 6.32 2.34 -1.48
C HIS A 124 5.73 3.13 -0.32
N TRP A 125 6.01 2.70 0.91
CA TRP A 125 5.52 3.34 2.11
C TRP A 125 6.63 4.06 2.87
N GLU A 126 6.23 5.06 3.65
CA GLU A 126 7.07 5.77 4.59
C GLU A 126 6.34 5.85 5.92
N MET A 127 7.06 5.56 7.00
CA MET A 127 6.57 5.69 8.37
C MET A 127 7.30 6.84 9.07
N ARG A 128 6.55 7.65 9.82
CA ARG A 128 7.09 8.78 10.60
C ARG A 128 6.24 9.02 11.85
N LYS A 129 6.84 9.64 12.87
CA LYS A 129 6.08 10.21 13.99
C LYS A 129 5.29 11.43 13.50
N ALA A 130 4.09 11.65 14.03
CA ALA A 130 3.21 12.73 13.57
C ALA A 130 3.76 14.14 13.82
N LYS A 131 4.69 14.32 14.77
CA LYS A 131 5.33 15.61 15.09
C LYS A 131 6.62 15.88 14.32
N GLU A 132 7.19 14.89 13.63
CA GLU A 132 8.45 15.06 12.90
C GLU A 132 8.20 15.38 11.41
N SER A 133 8.61 16.59 11.01
CA SER A 133 8.57 17.05 9.60
C SER A 133 9.67 16.44 8.72
N LYS A 134 10.55 15.61 9.28
CA LYS A 134 11.68 15.01 8.55
C LYS A 134 11.49 13.50 8.34
N ARG A 135 11.93 13.05 7.17
CA ARG A 135 11.95 11.67 6.70
C ARG A 135 12.82 10.79 7.60
N ILE A 136 12.33 9.61 8.01
CA ILE A 136 13.05 8.71 8.92
C ILE A 136 13.33 7.35 8.28
N ALA A 137 12.37 6.77 7.54
CA ALA A 137 12.57 5.47 6.89
C ALA A 137 11.86 5.41 5.52
N THR A 138 12.45 4.67 4.57
CA THR A 138 11.96 4.53 3.19
C THR A 138 12.27 3.11 2.74
N GLU A 139 11.25 2.33 2.37
CA GLU A 139 11.45 0.93 1.97
C GLU A 139 10.83 0.65 0.60
N THR A 140 11.60 0.00 -0.27
CA THR A 140 11.16 -0.44 -1.60
C THR A 140 11.09 -1.96 -1.63
N VAL A 141 9.88 -2.49 -1.76
CA VAL A 141 9.62 -3.94 -1.76
C VAL A 141 9.63 -4.48 -3.19
N GLN A 142 10.77 -5.00 -3.65
CA GLN A 142 10.83 -5.76 -4.92
C GLN A 142 10.72 -7.25 -4.66
N ILE A 143 9.86 -7.96 -5.40
CA ILE A 143 9.78 -9.42 -5.34
C ILE A 143 9.74 -9.99 -6.75
N ASN A 144 10.84 -10.67 -7.10
CA ASN A 144 10.94 -11.52 -8.27
C ASN A 144 10.28 -12.87 -8.00
N LYS A 145 9.67 -13.44 -9.03
CA LYS A 145 9.07 -14.77 -8.99
C LYS A 145 10.16 -15.82 -8.72
N SER A 146 9.99 -16.63 -7.69
CA SER A 146 10.55 -17.98 -7.67
C SER A 146 9.77 -18.80 -8.71
N THR A 147 10.48 -19.25 -9.75
CA THR A 147 10.00 -20.28 -10.66
C THR A 147 10.12 -21.63 -9.95
N ASP A 148 8.98 -22.22 -9.62
CA ASP A 148 8.81 -23.68 -9.66
C ASP A 148 8.10 -24.03 -10.98
#